data_AF-A0A9D8HAB8-F1
#
_entry.id   AF-A0A9D8HAB8-F1
#
_cell.length_a   1.000
_cell.length_b   1.000
_cell.length_c   1.000
_cell.angle_alpha   90.00
_cell.angle_beta   90.00
_cell.angle_gamma   90.00
#
_symmetry.space_group_name_H-M   'P 1'
#
loop_
_entity.id
_entity.type
_entity.pdbx_description
1 polymer ?
#
loop_
_entity_poly.entity_id
_entity_poly.type
_entity_poly.pdbx_seq_one_letter_code
_entity_poly.pdbx_strand_id
1 'polypeptide(L)'
;MGIDEFVDLDIEEFQRRSTERLLLLVEAHRPMIEADLGGPFEVHRRADRVELDHGGRPVFVASTTAAGRLLLTDVSGRFSGRL
;
A
#
# COMPACT_ATOMS: atom_id res chain seq x y z
N MET A 1 39.46 2.63 -19.13
CA MET A 1 38.42 1.67 -18.74
C MET A 1 37.54 2.42 -17.74
N GLY A 2 36.42 3.03 -18.09
CA GLY A 2 35.46 2.69 -19.13
C GLY A 2 34.27 2.01 -18.46
N ILE A 3 33.26 2.83 -18.16
CA ILE A 3 31.88 2.54 -17.76
C ILE A 3 31.67 1.82 -16.40
N ASP A 4 31.45 2.65 -15.37
CA ASP A 4 30.48 2.35 -14.31
C ASP A 4 29.17 1.92 -14.97
N GLU A 5 28.98 0.62 -15.07
CA GLU A 5 27.71 0.01 -15.45
C GLU A 5 26.78 0.14 -14.24
N PHE A 6 26.27 1.36 -14.01
CA PHE A 6 25.09 1.56 -13.20
C PHE A 6 23.99 0.79 -13.90
N VAL A 7 23.69 -0.40 -13.37
CA VAL A 7 22.45 -1.10 -13.66
C VAL A 7 21.35 -0.08 -13.36
N ASP A 8 20.75 0.49 -14.41
CA ASP A 8 19.46 1.16 -14.36
C ASP A 8 18.48 0.06 -13.92
N LEU A 9 18.45 -0.19 -12.61
CA LEU A 9 17.40 -0.95 -11.98
C LEU A 9 16.15 -0.17 -12.36
N ASP A 10 15.29 -0.75 -13.17
CA ASP A 10 14.04 -0.15 -13.57
C ASP A 10 13.17 0.02 -12.30
N ILE A 11 13.36 1.16 -11.62
CA ILE A 11 12.70 1.51 -10.36
C ILE A 11 11.19 1.51 -10.59
N GLU A 12 10.73 1.91 -11.78
CA GLU A 12 9.33 1.93 -12.14
C GLU A 12 8.78 0.50 -12.24
N GLU A 13 9.48 -0.41 -12.90
CA GLU A 13 9.07 -1.82 -12.96
C GLU A 13 9.09 -2.48 -11.57
N PHE A 14 10.10 -2.19 -10.76
CA PHE A 14 10.17 -2.68 -9.39
C PHE A 14 8.99 -2.18 -8.54
N GLN A 15 8.67 -0.88 -8.61
CA GLN A 15 7.55 -0.27 -7.91
C GLN A 15 6.22 -0.84 -8.39
N ARG A 16 6.07 -1.06 -9.71
CA ARG A 16 4.87 -1.68 -10.29
C ARG A 16 4.66 -3.10 -9.73
N ARG A 17 5.69 -3.96 -9.78
CA ARG A 17 5.61 -5.34 -9.27
C ARG A 17 5.36 -5.38 -7.76
N SER A 18 6.00 -4.48 -7.02
CA SER A 18 5.78 -4.35 -5.57
C SER A 18 4.34 -3.94 -5.25
N THR A 19 3.78 -3.00 -6.03
CA THR A 19 2.39 -2.57 -5.88
C THR A 19 1.41 -3.68 -6.24
N GLU A 20 1.63 -4.40 -7.33
CA GLU A 20 0.80 -5.54 -7.73
C GLU A 20 0.79 -6.62 -6.64
N ARG A 21 1.96 -6.95 -6.08
CA ARG A 21 2.07 -7.89 -4.97
C ARG A 21 1.34 -7.40 -3.73
N LEU A 22 1.45 -6.11 -3.42
CA LEU A 22 0.77 -5.51 -2.28
C LEU A 22 -0.75 -5.58 -2.44
N LEU A 23 -1.28 -5.31 -3.64
CA LEU A 23 -2.71 -5.45 -3.94
C LEU A 23 -3.19 -6.89 -3.74
N LEU A 24 -2.42 -7.88 -4.20
CA LEU A 24 -2.73 -9.29 -3.97
C LEU A 24 -2.76 -9.65 -2.48
N LEU A 25 -1.83 -9.08 -1.69
CA LEU A 25 -1.82 -9.29 -0.24
C LEU A 25 -3.01 -8.65 0.46
N VAL A 26 -3.39 -7.42 0.07
CA VAL A 26 -4.58 -6.75 0.58
C VAL A 26 -5.83 -7.56 0.27
N GLU A 27 -5.96 -8.05 -0.96
CA GLU A 27 -7.12 -8.86 -1.36
C GLU A 27 -7.17 -10.20 -0.61
N ALA A 28 -6.02 -10.86 -0.42
CA ALA A 28 -5.94 -12.11 0.35
C ALA A 28 -6.34 -11.93 1.83
N HIS A 29 -6.14 -10.74 2.39
CA HIS A 29 -6.50 -10.41 3.78
C HIS A 29 -7.81 -9.62 3.89
N ARG A 30 -8.51 -9.37 2.78
CA ARG A 30 -9.72 -8.54 2.74
C ARG A 30 -10.75 -8.91 3.82
N PRO A 31 -11.14 -10.19 4.04
CA PRO A 31 -12.15 -10.54 5.04
C PRO A 31 -11.76 -10.13 6.46
N MET A 32 -10.47 -10.24 6.79
CA MET A 32 -9.94 -9.85 8.10
C MET A 32 -9.94 -8.32 8.26
N ILE A 33 -9.52 -7.60 7.22
CA ILE A 33 -9.50 -6.13 7.22
C ILE A 33 -10.91 -5.55 7.32
N GLU A 34 -11.88 -6.12 6.60
CA GLU A 34 -13.28 -5.70 6.65
C GLU A 34 -13.91 -5.99 8.02
N ALA A 35 -13.55 -7.11 8.67
CA ALA A 35 -13.98 -7.40 10.03
C ALA A 35 -13.42 -6.39 11.04
N ASP A 36 -12.15 -6.00 10.90
CA ASP A 36 -11.49 -5.01 11.76
C ASP A 36 -12.07 -3.59 11.54
N LEU A 37 -12.41 -3.24 10.30
CA LEU A 37 -13.03 -1.95 9.95
C LEU A 37 -14.53 -1.89 10.28
N GLY A 38 -15.18 -3.04 10.46
CA GLY A 38 -16.64 -3.13 10.64
C GLY A 38 -17.43 -3.00 9.33
N GLY A 39 -16.78 -3.19 8.17
CA GLY A 39 -17.44 -3.13 6.87
C GLY A 39 -16.49 -3.12 5.68
N PRO A 40 -17.04 -3.04 4.44
CA PRO A 40 -16.24 -3.02 3.22
C PRO A 40 -15.36 -1.77 3.12
N PHE A 41 -14.25 -1.88 2.40
CA PHE A 41 -13.33 -0.78 2.11
C PHE A 41 -12.99 -0.71 0.62
N GLU A 42 -12.67 0.50 0.16
CA GLU A 42 -12.15 0.75 -1.19
C GLU A 42 -10.62 0.78 -1.18
N VAL A 43 -10.02 0.37 -2.29
CA VAL A 43 -8.57 0.36 -2.48
C VAL A 43 -8.20 1.39 -3.52
N HIS A 44 -7.38 2.37 -3.12
CA HIS A 44 -6.85 3.38 -4.04
C HIS A 44 -5.35 3.17 -4.24
N ARG A 45 -4.96 2.90 -5.48
CA ARG A 45 -3.55 2.88 -5.88
C ARG A 45 -3.06 4.32 -6.07
N ARG A 46 -2.03 4.70 -5.33
CA ARG A 46 -1.21 5.91 -5.57
C ARG A 46 0.13 5.48 -6.16
N ALA A 47 0.91 6.46 -6.64
CA ALA A 47 2.17 6.19 -7.33
C ALA A 47 3.15 5.33 -6.50
N ASP A 48 3.18 5.55 -5.18
CA ASP A 48 4.14 4.95 -4.24
C ASP A 48 3.48 4.10 -3.14
N ARG A 49 2.14 4.03 -3.09
CA ARG A 49 1.42 3.37 -1.99
C ARG A 49 0.02 2.89 -2.37
N VAL A 50 -0.52 2.04 -1.50
CA VAL A 50 -1.92 1.59 -1.56
C VAL A 50 -2.66 2.15 -0.34
N GLU A 51 -3.70 2.92 -0.59
CA GLU A 51 -4.56 3.53 0.44
C GLU A 51 -5.85 2.71 0.55
N LEU A 52 -6.27 2.41 1.78
CA LEU A 52 -7.56 1.78 2.08
C LEU A 52 -8.51 2.84 2.63
N ASP A 53 -9.61 3.05 1.93
CA ASP A 53 -10.64 4.00 2.29
C ASP A 53 -11.86 3.29 2.88
N HIS A 54 -12.37 3.79 3.99
CA HIS A 54 -13.61 3.33 4.57
C HIS A 54 -14.52 4.53 4.85
N GLY A 55 -15.64 4.62 4.14
CA GLY A 55 -16.62 5.69 4.31
C GLY A 55 -16.18 7.05 3.75
N GLY A 56 -15.37 7.07 2.68
CA GLY A 56 -14.87 8.29 2.04
C GLY A 56 -13.72 8.94 2.81
N ARG A 57 -13.05 8.17 3.68
CA ARG A 57 -11.88 8.61 4.44
C ARG A 57 -10.79 7.55 4.36
N PRO A 58 -9.54 7.94 4.06
CA PRO A 58 -8.41 7.01 4.11
C PRO A 58 -8.16 6.61 5.58
N VAL A 59 -8.29 5.31 5.86
CA VAL A 59 -8.08 4.75 7.20
C VAL A 59 -6.71 4.10 7.30
N PHE A 60 -6.27 3.39 6.25
CA PHE A 60 -4.99 2.70 6.27
C PHE A 60 -4.13 2.98 5.05
N VAL A 61 -2.81 2.96 5.25
CA VAL A 61 -1.83 2.81 4.17
C VAL A 61 -1.25 1.41 4.26
N ALA A 62 -1.38 0.64 3.19
CA ALA A 62 -0.82 -0.70 3.07
C ALA A 62 0.63 -0.62 2.57
N SER A 63 1.48 -1.45 3.14
CA SER A 63 2.88 -1.62 2.78
C SER A 63 3.31 -3.07 2.96
N THR A 64 4.50 -3.42 2.48
CA THR A 64 5.11 -4.73 2.73
C THR A 64 6.32 -4.60 3.64
N THR A 65 6.47 -5.53 4.58
CA THR A 65 7.71 -5.69 5.34
C THR A 65 8.81 -6.30 4.47
N ALA A 66 10.07 -6.23 4.91
CA ALA A 66 11.19 -6.91 4.24
C ALA A 66 10.99 -8.43 4.11
N ALA A 67 10.18 -9.03 4.98
CA ALA A 67 9.80 -10.45 4.93
C ALA A 67 8.59 -10.73 4.00
N GLY A 68 8.10 -9.74 3.27
CA GLY A 68 6.97 -9.88 2.33
C GLY A 68 5.59 -9.99 2.99
N ARG A 69 5.46 -9.61 4.27
CA ARG A 69 4.17 -9.58 4.99
C ARG A 69 3.47 -8.24 4.80
N LEU A 70 2.13 -8.26 4.78
CA LEU A 70 1.30 -7.07 4.77
C LEU A 70 1.46 -6.30 6.10
N LEU A 71 1.69 -5.00 6.00
CA LEU A 71 1.69 -4.06 7.11
C LEU A 71 0.68 -2.95 6.81
N LEU A 72 -0.28 -2.76 7.72
CA LEU A 72 -1.26 -1.69 7.65
C LEU A 72 -0.88 -0.60 8.66
N THR A 73 -0.77 0.63 8.18
CA THR A 73 -0.51 1.80 9.03
C THR A 73 -1.78 2.63 9.13
N ASP A 74 -2.31 2.80 10.34
CA ASP A 74 -3.45 3.68 10.58
C ASP A 74 -3.05 5.15 10.32
N VAL A 75 -3.80 5.80 9.44
CA VAL A 75 -3.63 7.22 9.09
C VAL A 75 -4.89 8.05 9.39
N SER A 76 -5.93 7.45 9.94
CA SER A 76 -7.21 8.12 10.25
C SER A 76 -7.01 9.38 11.11
N GLY A 77 -6.10 9.33 12.08
CA GLY A 77 -5.76 10.47 12.95
C GLY A 77 -5.02 11.61 12.26
N ARG A 78 -4.36 11.38 11.11
CA ARG A 78 -3.60 12.43 10.38
C ARG A 78 -4.51 13.38 9.60
N PHE A 79 -5.72 12.95 9.26
CA PHE A 79 -6.69 13.78 8.53
C PHE A 79 -7.65 14.53 9.46
N SER A 80 -7.64 14.23 10.77
CA SER A 80 -8.48 14.90 11.77
C SER A 80 -8.00 16.31 12.17
N GLY A 81 -6.87 16.77 11.63
CA GLY A 81 -6.22 18.05 12.01
C GLY A 81 -6.47 19.24 11.05
N ARG A 82 -7.37 19.12 10.08
CA ARG A 82 -7.75 20.24 9.18
C ARG A 82 -9.27 20.35 9.07
N LEU A 83 -9.88 20.94 10.10
CA LEU A 83 -11.20 21.59 10.03
C LEU A 83 -11.08 22.97 10.67
#